data_AF-A0A4R1FZI5-F1
#
_entry.id   AF-A0A4R1FZI5-F1
#
_cell.length_a   1.000
_cell.length_b   1.000
_cell.length_c   1.000
_cell.angle_alpha   90.00
_cell.angle_beta   90.00
_cell.angle_gamma   90.00
#
_symmetry.space_group_name_H-M   'P 1'
#
loop_
_entity.id
_entity.type
_entity.pdbx_description
1 polymer ?
#
loop_
_entity_poly.entity_id
_entity_poly.type
_entity_poly.pdbx_seq_one_letter_code
_entity_poly.pdbx_strand_id
1 'polypeptide(L)'
;MHVFASSRTFEVWRWGPGHTGLLLRSWVDNEEPRIEVLFKPADFVCLPSRLTGVDIAMVTDGDVWTTAQRVVGRDLKQCENLFVVTSEEMSGWVVGGSANGRTGPESGSREPMFDGWEARDPIRDIFTTNTTPH
;
A
#
# COMPACT_ATOMS: atom_id res chain seq x y z
N MET A 1 -3.18 -0.80 -15.68
CA MET A 1 -1.92 -0.08 -16.00
C MET A 1 -0.87 -0.44 -14.95
N HIS A 2 0.30 -0.92 -15.36
CA HIS A 2 1.38 -1.28 -14.42
C HIS A 2 2.00 -0.04 -13.77
N VAL A 3 2.27 -0.09 -12.47
CA VAL A 3 2.80 1.02 -11.65
C VAL A 3 4.19 0.70 -11.12
N PHE A 4 4.39 -0.47 -10.51
CA PHE A 4 5.63 -0.85 -9.84
C PHE A 4 5.74 -2.36 -9.69
N ALA A 5 6.94 -2.92 -9.82
CA ALA A 5 7.22 -4.32 -9.50
C ALA A 5 8.60 -4.48 -8.84
N SER A 6 8.72 -5.45 -7.93
CA SER A 6 9.97 -5.81 -7.27
C SER A 6 9.90 -7.21 -6.67
N SER A 7 10.97 -8.00 -6.81
CA SER A 7 11.11 -9.32 -6.17
C SER A 7 11.36 -9.27 -4.66
N ARG A 8 11.55 -8.08 -4.08
CA ARG A 8 11.90 -7.94 -2.66
C ARG A 8 10.73 -8.24 -1.73
N THR A 9 11.05 -8.50 -0.47
CA THR A 9 10.08 -8.48 0.62
C THR A 9 9.77 -7.04 1.04
N PHE A 10 8.49 -6.73 1.21
CA PHE A 10 7.96 -5.48 1.74
C PHE A 10 7.16 -5.72 3.02
N GLU A 11 7.23 -4.76 3.93
CA GLU A 11 6.29 -4.62 5.04
C GLU A 11 5.28 -3.53 4.74
N VAL A 12 4.07 -3.72 5.27
CA VAL A 12 2.99 -2.74 5.19
C VAL A 12 2.98 -1.87 6.44
N TRP A 13 3.15 -0.56 6.27
CA TRP A 13 3.22 0.42 7.35
C TRP A 13 2.09 1.45 7.24
N ARG A 14 1.59 1.91 8.39
CA ARG A 14 0.68 3.07 8.44
C ARG A 14 1.48 4.36 8.26
N TRP A 15 0.97 5.26 7.43
CA TRP A 15 1.61 6.53 7.11
C TRP A 15 0.80 7.73 7.63
N GLY A 16 1.36 8.42 8.62
CA GLY A 16 0.89 9.68 9.20
C GLY A 16 -0.23 9.63 10.25
N PRO A 17 -0.52 10.79 10.88
CA PRO A 17 -1.51 10.90 11.95
C PRO A 17 -2.94 10.86 11.40
N GLY A 18 -3.74 9.88 11.82
CA GLY A 18 -5.19 9.83 11.52
C GLY A 18 -5.64 8.94 10.33
N HIS A 19 -4.75 8.10 9.78
CA HIS A 19 -5.06 7.03 8.81
C HIS A 19 -5.63 7.43 7.44
N THR A 20 -4.83 8.11 6.62
CA THR A 20 -5.10 8.22 5.18
C THR A 20 -3.87 7.93 4.32
N GLY A 21 -2.91 7.14 4.79
CA GLY A 21 -1.76 6.73 3.97
C GLY A 21 -1.25 5.34 4.30
N LEU A 22 -0.74 4.65 3.28
CA LEU A 22 -0.12 3.33 3.38
C LEU A 22 1.29 3.38 2.80
N LEU A 23 2.27 2.86 3.50
CA LEU A 23 3.65 2.77 3.04
C LEU A 23 4.04 1.29 2.90
N LEU A 24 4.36 0.84 1.69
CA LEU A 24 5.08 -0.42 1.50
C LEU A 24 6.56 -0.13 1.57
N ARG A 25 7.24 -0.77 2.51
CA ARG A 25 8.67 -0.55 2.75
C ARG A 25 9.44 -1.85 2.53
N SER A 26 10.41 -1.85 1.62
CA SER A 26 11.22 -3.02 1.39
C SER A 26 12.10 -3.31 2.61
N TRP A 27 12.31 -4.59 2.89
CA TRP A 27 13.43 -5.01 3.71
C TRP A 27 14.73 -4.61 3.00
N VAL A 28 15.70 -4.18 3.80
CA VAL A 28 17.06 -3.98 3.33
C VAL A 28 17.78 -5.28 3.55
N ASP A 29 18.22 -5.91 2.47
CA ASP A 29 19.12 -7.04 2.51
C ASP A 29 20.35 -6.69 1.65
N ASN A 30 21.54 -7.10 2.09
CA ASN A 30 22.80 -6.99 1.32
C ASN A 30 23.13 -5.60 0.73
N GLU A 31 23.18 -4.56 1.57
CA GLU A 31 23.58 -3.19 1.19
C GLU A 31 22.71 -2.52 0.10
N GLU A 32 21.65 -3.16 -0.37
CA GLU A 32 20.80 -2.57 -1.39
C GLU A 32 20.03 -1.35 -0.85
N PRO A 33 19.79 -0.32 -1.68
CA PRO A 33 19.04 0.87 -1.26
C PRO A 33 17.60 0.50 -0.91
N ARG A 34 17.07 1.04 0.19
CA ARG A 34 15.68 0.82 0.60
C ARG A 34 14.72 1.33 -0.48
N ILE A 35 13.64 0.59 -0.73
CA ILE A 35 12.53 0.98 -1.60
C ILE A 35 11.31 1.28 -0.73
N GLU A 36 10.65 2.39 -1.01
CA GLU A 36 9.39 2.77 -0.37
C GLU A 36 8.34 3.11 -1.43
N VAL A 37 7.14 2.54 -1.30
CA VAL A 37 5.97 2.86 -2.12
C VAL A 37 4.88 3.44 -1.22
N LEU A 38 4.58 4.73 -1.41
CA LEU A 38 3.58 5.44 -0.65
C LEU A 38 2.26 5.53 -1.42
N PHE A 39 1.19 5.09 -0.80
CA PHE A 39 -0.19 5.33 -1.23
C PHE A 39 -0.80 6.48 -0.44
N LYS A 40 -1.29 7.52 -1.14
CA LYS A 40 -1.93 8.68 -0.51
C LYS A 40 -3.05 9.32 -1.36
N PRO A 41 -4.27 9.50 -0.81
CA PRO A 41 -4.77 8.80 0.36
C PRO A 41 -4.75 7.27 0.20
N ALA A 42 -4.84 6.50 1.28
CA ALA A 42 -5.12 5.07 1.27
C ALA A 42 -6.33 4.81 2.17
N ASP A 43 -7.51 4.81 1.57
CA ASP A 43 -8.79 4.79 2.28
C ASP A 43 -9.25 3.38 2.66
N PHE A 44 -8.80 2.38 1.90
CA PHE A 44 -9.02 0.97 2.18
C PHE A 44 -7.79 0.16 1.78
N VAL A 45 -7.46 -0.84 2.61
CA VAL A 45 -6.34 -1.76 2.38
C VAL A 45 -6.78 -3.16 2.76
N CYS A 46 -6.56 -4.11 1.86
CA CYS A 46 -6.66 -5.53 2.10
C CYS A 46 -5.34 -6.15 1.63
N LEU A 47 -4.35 -6.18 2.52
CA LEU A 47 -3.02 -6.70 2.26
C LEU A 47 -2.52 -7.44 3.51
N PRO A 48 -1.70 -8.49 3.36
CA PRO A 48 -1.00 -9.05 4.49
C PRO A 48 0.00 -8.03 5.03
N SER A 49 0.47 -8.24 6.26
CA SER A 49 1.51 -7.41 6.87
C SER A 49 2.85 -7.44 6.14
N ARG A 50 3.11 -8.52 5.40
CA ARG A 50 4.34 -8.80 4.67
C ARG A 50 4.02 -9.34 3.28
N LEU A 51 4.73 -8.85 2.27
CA LEU A 51 4.55 -9.20 0.85
C LEU A 51 5.92 -9.56 0.25
N THR A 52 6.06 -10.70 -0.42
CA THR A 52 7.27 -11.03 -1.19
C THR A 52 6.94 -11.05 -2.67
N GLY A 53 7.79 -10.42 -3.49
CA GLY A 53 7.58 -10.37 -4.94
C GLY A 53 6.36 -9.54 -5.33
N VAL A 54 6.40 -8.24 -5.03
CA VAL A 54 5.29 -7.31 -5.24
C VAL A 54 5.17 -6.88 -6.70
N ASP A 55 3.96 -6.93 -7.26
CA ASP A 55 3.56 -6.22 -8.48
C ASP A 55 2.32 -5.37 -8.18
N ILE A 56 2.36 -4.11 -8.61
CA ILE A 56 1.35 -3.09 -8.35
C ILE A 56 0.83 -2.60 -9.69
N ALA A 57 -0.48 -2.76 -9.88
CA ALA A 57 -1.17 -2.28 -11.05
C ALA A 57 -2.38 -1.43 -10.67
N MET A 58 -2.56 -0.30 -11.35
CA MET A 58 -3.79 0.46 -11.31
C MET A 58 -4.86 -0.24 -12.13
N VAL A 59 -6.01 -0.49 -11.52
CA VAL A 59 -7.15 -1.13 -12.17
C VAL A 59 -7.80 -0.14 -13.14
N THR A 60 -8.00 -0.59 -14.36
CA THR A 60 -8.78 0.12 -15.38
C THR A 60 -10.01 -0.68 -15.82
N ASP A 61 -10.18 -1.88 -15.24
CA ASP A 61 -11.24 -2.83 -15.53
C ASP A 61 -12.45 -2.61 -14.60
N GLY A 62 -13.64 -2.47 -15.19
CA GLY A 62 -14.88 -2.19 -14.46
C GLY A 62 -15.38 -3.33 -13.57
N ASP A 63 -15.08 -4.59 -13.89
CA ASP A 63 -15.54 -5.75 -13.13
C ASP A 63 -14.76 -5.90 -11.82
N VAL A 64 -13.45 -5.65 -11.88
CA VAL A 64 -12.59 -5.58 -10.69
C VAL A 64 -13.02 -4.43 -9.79
N TRP A 65 -13.37 -3.28 -10.37
CA TRP A 65 -13.90 -2.14 -9.64
C TRP A 65 -15.19 -2.47 -8.90
N THR A 66 -16.13 -3.11 -9.60
CA THR A 66 -17.41 -3.54 -9.04
C THR A 66 -17.23 -4.51 -7.88
N THR A 67 -16.26 -5.42 -8.00
CA THR A 67 -15.93 -6.38 -6.93
C THR A 67 -15.35 -5.67 -5.71
N ALA A 68 -14.39 -4.76 -5.91
CA ALA A 68 -13.82 -3.96 -4.83
C ALA A 68 -14.89 -3.12 -4.12
N GLN A 69 -15.77 -2.46 -4.88
CA GLN A 69 -16.88 -1.67 -4.33
C GLN A 69 -17.80 -2.52 -3.45
N ARG A 70 -18.13 -3.75 -3.89
CA ARG A 70 -18.94 -4.69 -3.10
C ARG A 70 -18.27 -5.09 -1.79
N VAL A 71 -16.96 -5.33 -1.81
CA VAL A 71 -16.20 -5.74 -0.62
C VAL A 71 -16.03 -4.58 0.36
N VAL A 72 -15.75 -3.37 -0.14
CA VAL A 72 -15.58 -2.18 0.70
C VAL A 72 -16.94 -1.70 1.27
N GLY A 73 -18.04 -2.00 0.60
CA GLY A 73 -19.40 -1.69 1.09
C GLY A 73 -19.77 -0.21 0.99
N ARG A 74 -19.05 0.57 0.18
CA ARG A 74 -19.33 1.99 -0.10
C ARG A 74 -19.04 2.32 -1.56
N ASP A 75 -19.61 3.41 -2.06
CA ASP A 75 -19.31 3.90 -3.40
C ASP A 75 -17.88 4.44 -3.48
N LEU A 76 -17.04 3.78 -4.28
CA LEU A 76 -15.70 4.25 -4.61
C LEU A 76 -15.87 5.28 -5.72
N LYS A 77 -16.05 6.56 -5.35
CA LYS A 77 -16.24 7.65 -6.32
C LYS A 77 -15.19 7.56 -7.43
N GLN A 78 -15.53 8.02 -8.63
CA GLN A 78 -14.63 8.07 -9.81
C GLN A 78 -13.31 8.84 -9.61
N CYS A 79 -13.09 9.46 -8.44
CA CYS A 79 -11.88 10.19 -8.09
C CYS A 79 -10.89 9.38 -7.24
N GLU A 80 -11.23 8.17 -6.82
CA GLU A 80 -10.33 7.24 -6.12
C GLU A 80 -9.70 6.29 -7.16
N ASN A 81 -8.39 6.02 -7.04
CA ASN A 81 -7.70 4.98 -7.79
C ASN A 81 -7.74 3.65 -7.00
N LEU A 82 -7.94 2.53 -7.70
CA LEU A 82 -7.82 1.19 -7.14
C LEU A 82 -6.52 0.59 -7.66
N PHE A 83 -5.69 0.17 -6.73
CA PHE A 83 -4.46 -0.53 -6.99
C PHE A 83 -4.64 -1.99 -6.56
N VAL A 84 -4.38 -2.91 -7.48
CA VAL A 84 -4.17 -4.31 -7.14
C VAL A 84 -2.70 -4.46 -6.80
N VAL A 85 -2.43 -5.05 -5.64
CA VAL A 85 -1.09 -5.43 -5.21
C VAL A 85 -1.05 -6.94 -5.18
N THR A 86 -0.32 -7.53 -6.10
CA THR A 86 -0.06 -8.97 -6.13
C THR A 86 1.29 -9.25 -5.47
N SER A 87 1.40 -10.42 -4.87
CA SER A 87 2.61 -10.99 -4.31
C SER A 87 2.69 -12.46 -4.67
N GLU A 88 3.83 -13.10 -4.42
CA GLU A 88 4.02 -14.53 -4.67
C GLU A 88 2.99 -15.41 -3.92
N GLU A 89 2.60 -14.99 -2.72
CA GLU A 89 1.72 -15.77 -1.84
C GLU A 89 0.25 -15.38 -1.95
N MET A 90 -0.04 -14.13 -2.28
CA MET A 90 -1.41 -13.63 -2.37
C MET A 90 -1.58 -12.36 -3.18
N SER A 91 -2.83 -12.07 -3.55
CA SER A 91 -3.24 -10.79 -4.14
C SER A 91 -4.16 -10.04 -3.19
N GLY A 92 -4.01 -8.73 -3.13
CA GLY A 92 -4.84 -7.83 -2.35
C GLY A 92 -5.02 -6.47 -3.02
N TRP A 93 -5.67 -5.54 -2.33
CA TRP A 93 -6.07 -4.25 -2.92
C TRP A 93 -5.78 -3.07 -2.00
N VAL A 94 -5.48 -1.94 -2.64
CA VAL A 94 -5.43 -0.62 -2.01
C VAL A 94 -6.35 0.30 -2.78
N VAL A 95 -7.30 0.92 -2.09
CA VAL A 95 -8.12 2.01 -2.64
C VAL A 95 -7.55 3.33 -2.14
N GLY A 96 -7.27 4.27 -3.03
CA GLY A 96 -6.59 5.51 -2.65
C GLY A 96 -6.35 6.48 -3.79
N GLY A 97 -5.69 7.61 -3.54
CA GLY A 97 -5.51 8.64 -4.56
C GLY A 97 -4.31 8.42 -5.49
N SER A 98 -3.12 8.14 -4.97
CA SER A 98 -1.91 8.00 -5.78
C SER A 98 -0.95 6.99 -5.17
N ALA A 99 -0.12 6.36 -6.00
CA ALA A 99 0.96 5.47 -5.58
C ALA A 99 2.29 6.03 -6.10
N ASN A 100 3.25 6.28 -5.20
CA ASN A 100 4.54 6.89 -5.52
C ASN A 100 5.67 6.02 -4.97
N GLY A 101 6.60 5.59 -5.83
CA GLY A 101 7.80 4.83 -5.44
C GLY A 101 9.03 5.72 -5.29
N ARG A 102 9.88 5.43 -4.30
CA ARG A 102 11.22 6.02 -4.12
C ARG A 102 12.23 4.94 -3.74
N THR A 103 13.49 5.16 -4.12
CA THR A 103 14.63 4.30 -3.79
C THR A 103 15.79 5.17 -3.32
N GLY A 104 16.45 4.84 -2.21
CA GLY A 104 17.51 5.70 -1.66
C GLY A 104 18.48 5.00 -0.71
N PRO A 105 19.63 5.64 -0.43
CA PRO A 105 20.74 5.04 0.32
C PRO A 105 20.50 4.98 1.83
N GLU A 106 19.34 5.42 2.33
CA GLU A 106 19.04 5.51 3.76
C GLU A 106 18.78 4.17 4.44
N SER A 107 19.38 3.09 3.94
CA SER A 107 19.09 1.70 4.28
C SER A 107 19.13 1.38 5.79
N GLY A 108 19.84 2.16 6.61
CA GLY A 108 19.86 2.02 8.08
C GLY A 108 18.86 2.88 8.86
N SER A 109 18.23 3.87 8.21
CA SER A 109 17.30 4.78 8.89
C SER A 109 15.94 4.12 9.12
N ARG A 110 15.32 4.33 10.28
CA ARG A 110 13.89 4.03 10.45
C ARG A 110 13.01 5.14 9.88
N GLU A 111 13.62 6.30 9.61
CA GLU A 111 12.93 7.43 9.05
C GLU A 111 12.50 7.13 7.62
N PRO A 112 11.29 7.55 7.25
CA PRO A 112 10.78 7.39 5.92
C PRO A 112 11.38 8.39 4.93
N MET A 113 11.44 7.98 3.66
CA MET A 113 11.97 8.80 2.56
C MET A 113 10.97 9.85 2.05
N PHE A 114 9.76 9.88 2.59
CA PHE A 114 8.70 10.82 2.23
C PHE A 114 8.57 11.89 3.32
N ASP A 115 8.60 13.16 2.92
CA ASP A 115 8.60 14.28 3.86
C ASP A 115 7.21 14.53 4.48
N GLY A 116 7.21 14.92 5.76
CA GLY A 116 6.10 15.58 6.44
C GLY A 116 5.14 14.70 7.25
N TRP A 117 5.28 13.37 7.23
CA TRP A 117 4.39 12.41 7.91
C TRP A 117 5.24 11.27 8.48
N GLU A 118 4.85 10.70 9.64
CA GLU A 118 5.62 9.63 10.29
C GLU A 118 5.10 8.22 9.92
N ALA A 119 6.02 7.30 9.61
CA ALA A 119 5.75 5.87 9.61
C ALA A 119 5.86 5.37 11.06
N ARG A 120 4.73 4.97 11.67
CA ARG A 120 4.72 4.66 13.10
C ARG A 120 5.16 3.23 13.40
N ASP A 121 4.52 2.23 12.78
CA ASP A 121 4.84 0.81 12.96
C ASP A 121 4.33 -0.03 11.77
N PRO A 122 4.93 -1.21 11.51
CA PRO A 122 4.38 -2.17 10.56
C PRO A 122 3.06 -2.70 11.10
N ILE A 123 2.07 -2.81 10.23
CA ILE A 123 0.76 -3.31 10.60
C ILE A 123 0.85 -4.82 10.75
N ARG A 124 0.43 -5.36 11.89
CA ARG A 124 0.56 -6.80 12.19
C ARG A 124 -0.63 -7.63 11.71
N ASP A 125 -1.82 -7.04 11.65
CA ASP A 125 -3.05 -7.63 11.11
C ASP A 125 -3.85 -6.57 10.34
N ILE A 126 -4.19 -6.83 9.07
CA ILE A 126 -5.02 -5.95 8.24
C ILE A 126 -6.21 -6.74 7.70
N PHE A 127 -7.25 -6.84 8.53
CA PHE A 127 -8.61 -6.97 8.05
C PHE A 127 -9.42 -5.83 8.64
N THR A 128 -9.11 -4.61 8.22
CA THR A 128 -9.85 -3.41 8.67
C THR A 128 -11.04 -3.20 7.75
N THR A 129 -12.18 -3.80 8.11
CA THR A 129 -13.48 -3.18 7.77
C THR A 129 -13.56 -1.91 8.61
N ASN A 130 -13.50 -0.73 7.99
CA ASN A 130 -13.84 0.51 8.68
C ASN A 130 -15.32 0.42 9.13
N THR A 131 -15.55 -0.08 10.34
CA THR A 131 -16.81 0.12 11.06
C THR A 131 -16.60 1.36 11.91
N THR A 132 -17.12 2.49 11.43
CA THR A 132 -17.28 3.70 12.23
C THR A 132 -18.30 3.40 13.34
N PRO A 133 -18.01 3.69 14.63
CA PRO A 133 -19.08 3.71 15.62
C PRO A 133 -19.91 4.98 15.43
N HIS A 134 -21.23 4.79 15.44
CA HIS A 134 -22.26 5.85 15.39
C HIS A 134 -22.21 6.79 16.59
#